data_AF-A0A3B9EIE9-F1
#
_entry.id   AF-A0A3B9EIE9-F1
#
_cell.length_a   1.000
_cell.length_b   1.000
_cell.length_c   1.000
_cell.angle_alpha   90.00
_cell.angle_beta   90.00
_cell.angle_gamma   90.00
#
_symmetry.space_group_name_H-M   'P 1'
#
loop_
_entity.id
_entity.type
_entity.pdbx_description
1 polymer ?
#
loop_
_entity_poly.entity_id
_entity_poly.type
_entity_poly.pdbx_seq_one_letter_code
_entity_poly.pdbx_strand_id
1 'polypeptide(L)' 'GYRFRACDVLMTNFHLPKSTLFMLVNAFAGLETMRAAYAHAIDSGYRFYSYGDGSLLFREDAQ' A
#
# COMPACT_ATOMS: atom_id res chain seq x y z
N GLY A 1 -2.29 -12.24 9.89
CA GLY A 1 -1.85 -10.84 9.70
C GLY A 1 -1.05 -10.37 10.89
N TYR A 2 -0.30 -9.29 10.74
CA TYR A 2 0.34 -8.57 11.84
C TYR A 2 -0.59 -7.46 12.33
N ARG A 3 -0.76 -7.31 13.65
CA ARG A 3 -1.55 -6.22 14.23
C ARG A 3 -0.64 -5.04 14.53
N PHE A 4 -0.78 -3.97 13.75
CA PHE A 4 0.00 -2.75 13.95
C PHE A 4 -0.47 -2.01 15.21
N ARG A 5 0.48 -1.43 15.95
CA ARG A 5 0.22 -0.82 17.27
C ARG A 5 0.58 0.66 17.37
N ALA A 6 1.28 1.19 16.38
CA ALA A 6 1.86 2.54 16.44
C ALA A 6 1.36 3.49 15.35
N CYS A 7 0.98 2.96 14.18
CA CYS A 7 0.52 3.77 13.05
C CYS A 7 -0.91 3.38 12.69
N ASP A 8 -1.78 4.38 12.53
CA ASP A 8 -3.15 4.22 12.02
C ASP A 8 -3.24 4.55 10.52
N VAL A 9 -2.33 5.40 10.03
CA VAL A 9 -2.22 5.83 8.63
C VAL A 9 -0.76 5.72 8.17
N LEU A 10 -0.55 5.27 6.94
CA LEU A 10 0.76 5.14 6.31
C LEU A 10 0.78 5.88 4.97
N MET A 11 1.66 6.87 4.84
CA MET A 11 1.97 7.50 3.55
C MET A 11 3.27 6.90 3.00
N THR A 12 3.22 6.35 1.79
CA THR A 12 4.37 5.65 1.17
C THR A 12 4.25 5.60 -0.36
N ASN A 13 5.37 5.42 -1.07
CA ASN A 13 5.37 5.15 -2.51
C ASN A 13 4.66 3.84 -2.90
N PHE A 14 4.39 3.68 -4.21
CA PHE A 14 4.05 2.39 -4.81
C PHE A 14 5.28 1.51 -5.01
N HIS A 15 5.25 0.31 -4.41
CA HIS A 15 6.34 -0.67 -4.41
C HIS A 15 6.15 -1.75 -5.48
N LEU A 16 7.23 -2.36 -5.95
CA LEU A 16 7.12 -3.47 -6.89
C LEU A 16 6.48 -4.73 -6.28
N PRO A 17 5.75 -5.53 -7.08
CA PRO A 17 5.32 -6.85 -6.68
C PRO A 17 6.49 -7.70 -6.16
N LYS A 18 6.24 -8.51 -5.14
CA LYS A 18 7.23 -9.41 -4.50
C LYS A 18 8.35 -8.72 -3.71
N SER A 19 8.26 -7.43 -3.41
CA SER A 19 9.16 -6.77 -2.46
C SER A 19 8.70 -6.93 -1.01
N THR A 20 9.61 -6.80 -0.04
CA THR A 20 9.26 -6.81 1.39
C THR A 20 8.39 -5.61 1.78
N LEU A 21 8.60 -4.46 1.14
CA LEU A 21 7.75 -3.28 1.32
C LEU A 21 6.34 -3.51 0.76
N PHE A 22 6.22 -4.20 -0.38
CA PHE A 22 4.92 -4.65 -0.87
C PHE A 22 4.21 -5.54 0.15
N MET A 23 4.91 -6.50 0.77
CA MET A 23 4.33 -7.32 1.84
C MET A 23 3.89 -6.49 3.05
N LEU A 24 4.67 -5.47 3.44
CA LEU A 24 4.33 -4.59 4.57
C LEU A 24 3.04 -3.81 4.30
N VAL A 25 2.90 -3.19 3.12
CA VAL A 25 1.69 -2.41 2.80
C VAL A 25 0.45 -3.29 2.67
N ASN A 26 0.61 -4.53 2.17
CA ASN A 26 -0.47 -5.52 2.17
C ASN A 26 -0.87 -5.97 3.58
N ALA A 27 0.11 -6.17 4.47
CA ALA A 27 -0.18 -6.50 5.86
C ALA A 27 -0.87 -5.34 6.60
N PHE A 28 -0.60 -4.09 6.20
CA PHE A 28 -1.15 -2.88 6.82
C PHE A 28 -2.58 -2.57 6.37
N ALA A 29 -2.82 -2.54 5.06
CA ALA A 29 -4.08 -2.07 4.46
C ALA A 29 -5.00 -3.18 3.92
N GLY A 30 -4.55 -4.44 3.96
CA GLY A 30 -5.29 -5.59 3.44
C GLY A 30 -5.00 -5.87 1.96
N LEU A 31 -5.12 -7.15 1.57
CA LEU A 31 -4.77 -7.60 0.22
C LEU A 31 -5.72 -7.03 -0.85
N GLU A 32 -7.03 -7.03 -0.60
CA GLU A 32 -8.03 -6.56 -1.56
C GLU A 32 -7.91 -5.05 -1.81
N THR A 33 -7.72 -4.26 -0.75
CA THR A 33 -7.47 -2.82 -0.82
C THR A 33 -6.22 -2.53 -1.67
N MET A 34 -5.11 -3.21 -1.39
CA MET A 34 -3.88 -3.00 -2.14
C MET A 34 -4.02 -3.45 -3.60
N ARG A 35 -4.73 -4.55 -3.88
CA ARG A 35 -5.00 -5.01 -5.25
C ARG A 35 -5.80 -3.97 -6.03
N ALA A 36 -6.86 -3.42 -5.44
CA ALA A 36 -7.67 -2.38 -6.06
C ALA A 36 -6.86 -1.09 -6.29
N ALA A 37 -6.08 -0.65 -5.30
CA ALA A 37 -5.24 0.53 -5.39
C ALA A 37 -4.17 0.41 -6.50
N TYR A 38 -3.52 -0.76 -6.60
CA TYR A 38 -2.53 -1.01 -7.65
C TYR A 38 -3.16 -1.10 -9.04
N ALA A 39 -4.33 -1.75 -9.17
CA ALA A 39 -5.04 -1.79 -10.44
C ALA A 39 -5.41 -0.38 -10.92
N HIS A 40 -5.91 0.46 -10.02
CA HIS A 40 -6.21 1.86 -10.32
C HIS A 40 -4.96 2.66 -10.71
N ALA A 41 -3.86 2.50 -9.97
CA ALA A 41 -2.60 3.20 -10.24
C ALA A 41 -2.02 2.82 -11.61
N ILE A 42 -2.11 1.54 -12.00
CA ILE A 42 -1.68 1.05 -13.32
C ILE A 42 -2.57 1.62 -14.42
N ASP A 43 -3.89 1.53 -14.27
CA ASP A 43 -4.87 2.02 -15.26
C ASP A 43 -4.77 3.54 -15.47
N SER A 44 -4.45 4.27 -14.40
CA SER A 44 -4.31 5.73 -14.41
C SER A 44 -2.90 6.22 -14.75
N GLY A 45 -1.95 5.34 -15.04
CA GLY A 45 -0.60 5.71 -15.47
C GLY A 45 0.29 6.34 -14.38
N TYR A 46 0.13 5.93 -13.12
CA TYR A 46 0.95 6.42 -12.01
C TYR A 46 2.41 6.02 -12.20
N ARG A 47 3.32 6.85 -11.68
CA ARG A 47 4.75 6.57 -11.64
C ARG A 47 5.05 5.76 -10.38
N PHE A 48 5.76 4.65 -10.52
CA PHE A 48 6.12 3.78 -9.40
C PHE A 48 7.54 4.12 -8.90
N TYR A 49 8.01 3.43 -7.85
CA TYR A 49 9.35 3.57 -7.27
C TYR A 49 9.60 4.84 -6.45
N SER A 50 10.86 5.05 -6.05
CA SER A 50 11.30 6.04 -5.07
C SER A 50 10.94 7.49 -5.42
N TYR A 51 10.89 7.82 -6.72
CA TYR A 51 10.55 9.16 -7.22
C TYR A 51 9.20 9.20 -7.93
N GLY A 52 8.43 8.12 -7.81
CA GLY A 52 7.08 8.03 -8.33
C GLY A 52 6.07 8.69 -7.40
N ASP A 53 4.81 8.36 -7.63
CA ASP A 53 3.68 8.86 -6.87
C ASP A 53 3.53 8.10 -5.54
N GLY A 54 2.79 8.71 -4.62
CA GLY A 54 2.53 8.21 -3.29
C GLY A 54 1.14 7.59 -3.14
N SER A 55 0.99 6.82 -2.08
CA SER A 55 -0.26 6.25 -1.58
C SER A 55 -0.47 6.69 -0.14
N LEU A 56 -1.73 6.90 0.23
CA LEU A 56 -2.16 7.13 1.61
C LEU A 56 -3.03 5.95 2.02
N LEU A 57 -2.55 5.16 2.97
CA LEU A 57 -3.15 3.89 3.37
C LEU A 57 -3.67 3.97 4.80
N PHE A 58 -4.82 3.37 5.04
CA PHE A 58 -5.44 3.24 6.35
C PHE A 58 -5.34 1.79 6.82
N ARG A 59 -5.14 1.59 8.11
CA ARG A 59 -5.00 0.26 8.69
C ARG A 59 -6.31 -0.53 8.55
N GLU A 60 -6.23 -1.80 8.13
CA GLU A 60 -7.40 -2.65 7.87
C GLU A 60 -8.26 -2.89 9.11
N ASP A 61 -7.66 -3.09 10.28
CA ASP A 61 -8.38 -3.33 11.55
C ASP A 61 -8.85 -2.03 12.24
N ALA A 62 -8.71 -0.88 11.59
CA ALA A 62 -9.28 0.39 12.03
C ALA A 62 -10.59 0.75 11.31
N GLN A 63 -11.04 -0.09 10.35
CA GLN A 63 -12.30 0.06 9.61
C GLN A 63 -13.44 -0.72 10.25
#